data_AF-A0A8T1G5Z7-F1
#
_entry.id   AF-A0A8T1G5Z7-F1
#
_cell.length_a   1.000
_cell.length_b   1.000
_cell.length_c   1.000
_cell.angle_alpha   90.00
_cell.angle_beta   90.00
_cell.angle_gamma   90.00
#
_symmetry.space_group_name_H-M   'P 1'
#
loop_
_entity.id
_entity.type
_entity.pdbx_description
1 polymer ?
#
loop_
_entity_poly.entity_id
_entity_poly.type
_entity_poly.pdbx_seq_one_letter_code
_entity_poly.pdbx_strand_id
1 'polypeptide(L)'
;MARIWKEGQGRPYPQGKRKPSRGTAAKIRARKQARTATRAGAKGSEGTRIAEIAGRPDIVSQSDIDDFATNARTQFGVDLTKGTSWKICLIFLRKLRDAGRDFYFKAMEKRNFAIIGRRGTRALVEVELLDGLYLCAAYNHQFVGHAFVLRVRGGRQLLHDQDQVMRLLSVTWINFVAFVRPFITFT
;
A
#
# COMPACT_ATOMS: atom_id res chain seq x y z
N MET A 1 -19.99 20.46 -42.16
CA MET A 1 -21.08 21.39 -41.79
C MET A 1 -21.15 21.48 -40.27
N ALA A 2 -20.62 22.58 -39.73
CA ALA A 2 -20.50 22.87 -38.31
C ALA A 2 -21.85 23.30 -37.68
N ARG A 3 -22.07 23.00 -36.40
CA ARG A 3 -23.05 23.67 -35.52
C ARG A 3 -22.32 24.01 -34.22
N ILE A 4 -21.73 25.21 -34.13
CA ILE A 4 -22.32 26.45 -33.56
C ILE A 4 -22.83 26.23 -32.13
N TRP A 5 -21.99 26.56 -31.16
CA TRP A 5 -22.34 26.81 -29.76
C TRP A 5 -23.15 28.11 -29.66
N LYS A 6 -24.26 28.10 -28.91
CA LYS A 6 -24.91 29.33 -28.41
C LYS A 6 -24.71 29.43 -26.89
N GLU A 7 -24.07 30.51 -26.48
CA GLU A 7 -24.01 30.99 -25.09
C GLU A 7 -25.38 31.46 -24.60
N GLY A 8 -25.59 31.35 -23.28
CA GLY A 8 -26.48 32.26 -22.55
C GLY A 8 -27.94 31.82 -22.36
N GLN A 9 -28.18 30.85 -21.50
CA GLN A 9 -29.38 30.79 -20.63
C GLN A 9 -28.97 30.16 -19.29
N GLY A 10 -28.89 30.99 -18.24
CA GLY A 10 -28.55 30.54 -16.89
C GLY A 10 -29.61 29.57 -16.36
N ARG A 11 -29.19 28.40 -15.88
CA ARG A 11 -30.09 27.47 -15.19
C ARG A 11 -30.46 28.09 -13.83
N PRO A 12 -31.75 28.12 -13.44
CA PRO A 12 -32.14 28.59 -12.12
C PRO A 12 -31.57 27.65 -11.05
N TYR A 13 -31.03 28.24 -9.98
CA TYR A 13 -30.51 27.53 -8.82
C TYR A 13 -31.65 26.76 -8.13
N PRO A 14 -31.54 25.44 -7.89
CA PRO A 14 -32.54 24.74 -7.11
C PRO A 14 -32.48 25.22 -5.65
N GLN A 15 -33.51 25.96 -5.23
CA GLN A 15 -33.76 26.22 -3.82
C GLN A 15 -34.13 24.90 -3.12
N GLY A 16 -33.47 24.63 -1.98
CA GLY A 16 -33.87 23.56 -1.06
C GLY A 16 -32.92 22.37 -0.98
N LYS A 17 -31.64 22.58 -0.63
CA LYS A 17 -30.85 21.50 -0.02
C LYS A 17 -31.08 21.51 1.50
N ARG A 18 -31.84 20.54 2.00
CA ARG A 18 -31.88 20.21 3.44
C ARG A 18 -30.44 20.07 3.95
N LYS A 19 -30.09 20.81 5.00
CA LYS A 19 -28.79 20.68 5.69
C LYS A 19 -28.61 19.21 6.10
N PRO A 20 -27.42 18.60 5.93
CA PRO A 20 -27.17 17.27 6.47
C PRO A 20 -27.35 17.33 7.99
N SER A 21 -28.23 16.50 8.56
CA SER A 21 -28.36 16.42 10.01
C SER A 21 -27.00 16.00 10.58
N ARG A 22 -26.38 16.86 11.39
CA ARG A 22 -25.18 16.51 12.17
C ARG A 22 -25.57 15.35 13.08
N GLY A 23 -25.23 14.12 12.69
CA GLY A 23 -25.35 12.98 13.58
C GLY A 23 -24.61 13.30 14.88
N THR A 24 -25.24 13.01 16.02
CA THR A 24 -24.66 13.24 17.36
C THR A 24 -23.23 12.73 17.41
N ALA A 25 -22.34 13.41 18.15
CA ALA A 25 -20.94 13.03 18.28
C ALA A 25 -20.74 11.52 18.60
N ALA A 26 -21.68 10.91 19.31
CA ALA A 26 -21.76 9.48 19.56
C ALA A 26 -21.88 8.63 18.28
N LYS A 27 -22.74 8.99 17.31
CA LYS A 27 -22.87 8.27 16.02
C LYS A 27 -21.60 8.41 15.16
N ILE A 28 -20.94 9.57 15.21
CA ILE A 28 -19.67 9.78 14.51
C ILE A 28 -18.56 8.95 15.15
N ARG A 29 -18.48 8.93 16.49
CA ARG A 29 -17.54 8.08 17.25
C ARG A 29 -17.79 6.60 17.00
N ALA A 30 -19.05 6.15 17.00
CA ALA A 30 -19.43 4.77 16.70
C ALA A 30 -19.06 4.37 15.27
N ARG A 31 -19.27 5.25 14.27
CA ARG A 31 -18.80 5.00 12.90
C ARG A 31 -17.27 4.96 12.79
N LYS A 32 -16.58 5.81 13.56
CA LYS A 32 -15.10 5.83 13.58
C LYS A 32 -14.57 4.56 14.23
N GLN A 33 -15.14 4.14 15.36
CA GLN A 33 -14.83 2.89 16.05
C GLN A 33 -15.16 1.66 15.21
N ALA A 34 -16.31 1.64 14.53
CA ALA A 34 -16.67 0.58 13.60
C ALA A 34 -15.67 0.49 12.45
N ARG A 35 -15.27 1.62 11.83
CA ARG A 35 -14.22 1.63 10.81
C ARG A 35 -12.86 1.16 11.34
N THR A 36 -12.51 1.51 12.57
CA THR A 36 -11.27 1.02 13.22
C THR A 36 -11.35 -0.48 13.52
N ALA A 37 -12.52 -1.00 13.91
CA ALA A 37 -12.76 -2.42 14.16
C ALA A 37 -12.76 -3.25 12.86
N THR A 38 -13.37 -2.75 11.78
CA THR A 38 -13.28 -3.38 10.45
C THR A 38 -11.82 -3.40 9.94
N ARG A 39 -11.06 -2.34 10.24
CA ARG A 39 -9.63 -2.23 9.91
C ARG A 39 -8.73 -3.13 10.79
N ALA A 40 -9.18 -3.46 12.00
CA ALA A 40 -8.52 -4.41 12.90
C ALA A 40 -8.84 -5.88 12.55
N GLY A 41 -10.02 -6.16 11.97
CA GLY A 41 -10.37 -7.48 11.45
C GLY A 41 -9.67 -7.86 10.14
N ALA A 42 -9.25 -6.87 9.34
CA ALA A 42 -8.47 -7.07 8.10
C ALA A 42 -6.95 -7.18 8.33
N LYS A 43 -6.51 -7.33 9.59
CA LYS A 43 -5.10 -7.23 9.99
C LYS A 43 -4.29 -8.52 9.79
N GLY A 44 -4.70 -9.34 8.81
CA GLY A 44 -4.10 -10.64 8.48
C GLY A 44 -3.54 -10.78 7.06
N SER A 45 -3.54 -9.71 6.24
CA SER A 45 -3.65 -9.90 4.78
C SER A 45 -2.48 -9.42 3.92
N GLU A 46 -1.36 -8.94 4.47
CA GLU A 46 -0.27 -8.41 3.62
C GLU A 46 0.83 -9.47 3.42
N GLY A 47 1.35 -10.06 4.49
CA GLY A 47 2.39 -11.10 4.44
C GLY A 47 1.88 -12.39 3.80
N THR A 48 0.72 -12.88 4.28
CA THR A 48 0.02 -14.04 3.72
C THR A 48 -0.30 -13.86 2.24
N ARG A 49 -0.62 -12.64 1.79
CA ARG A 49 -0.97 -12.38 0.40
C ARG A 49 0.23 -12.32 -0.52
N ILE A 50 1.37 -11.76 -0.09
CA ILE A 50 2.61 -11.84 -0.89
C ILE A 50 3.01 -13.30 -1.08
N ALA A 51 2.95 -14.06 0.02
CA ALA A 51 3.22 -15.48 0.06
C ALA A 51 2.26 -16.25 -0.88
N GLU A 52 0.95 -15.97 -0.84
CA GLU A 52 -0.05 -16.53 -1.77
C GLU A 52 0.22 -16.15 -3.24
N ILE A 53 0.50 -14.88 -3.54
CA ILE A 53 0.80 -14.41 -4.90
C ILE A 53 2.05 -15.11 -5.44
N ALA A 54 3.01 -15.41 -4.57
CA ALA A 54 4.21 -16.16 -4.90
C ALA A 54 4.01 -17.68 -4.99
N GLY A 55 2.81 -18.21 -4.64
CA GLY A 55 2.56 -19.65 -4.54
C GLY A 55 3.30 -20.32 -3.38
N ARG A 56 3.68 -19.55 -2.36
CA ARG A 56 4.54 -19.95 -1.25
C ARG A 56 3.98 -19.41 0.07
N PRO A 57 2.83 -19.94 0.55
CA PRO A 57 2.13 -19.45 1.74
C PRO A 57 2.94 -19.58 3.04
N ASP A 58 4.05 -20.31 3.01
CA ASP A 58 4.97 -20.58 4.12
C ASP A 58 6.06 -19.51 4.34
N ILE A 59 6.15 -18.48 3.47
CA ILE A 59 7.21 -17.47 3.49
C ILE A 59 7.11 -16.52 4.69
N VAL A 60 5.93 -15.99 5.01
CA VAL A 60 5.68 -15.13 6.17
C VAL A 60 4.28 -15.38 6.67
N SER A 61 4.15 -15.79 7.92
CA SER A 61 2.86 -15.91 8.60
C SER A 61 2.47 -14.61 9.30
N GLN A 62 1.17 -14.43 9.56
CA GLN A 62 0.70 -13.31 10.39
C GLN A 62 1.27 -13.37 11.82
N SER A 63 1.51 -14.58 12.35
CA SER A 63 2.19 -14.78 13.64
C SER A 63 3.58 -14.16 13.64
N ASP A 64 4.38 -14.37 12.59
CA ASP A 64 5.74 -13.80 12.51
C ASP A 64 5.70 -12.26 12.62
N ILE A 65 4.68 -11.62 12.02
CA ILE A 65 4.46 -10.18 12.06
C ILE A 65 4.01 -9.73 13.46
N ASP A 66 3.04 -10.42 14.04
CA ASP A 66 2.45 -10.09 15.33
C ASP A 66 3.46 -10.28 16.47
N ASP A 67 4.26 -11.35 16.42
CA ASP A 67 5.35 -11.62 17.35
C ASP A 67 6.42 -10.54 17.25
N PHE A 68 6.78 -10.13 16.03
CA PHE A 68 7.73 -9.04 15.85
C PHE A 68 7.20 -7.70 16.39
N ALA A 69 5.93 -7.37 16.12
CA ALA A 69 5.31 -6.14 16.59
C ALA A 69 5.16 -6.11 18.12
N THR A 70 4.78 -7.25 18.71
CA THR A 70 4.67 -7.40 20.16
C THR A 70 6.03 -7.23 20.81
N ASN A 71 7.07 -7.92 20.30
CA ASN A 71 8.43 -7.79 20.81
C ASN A 71 8.99 -6.37 20.67
N ALA A 72 8.76 -5.72 19.53
CA ALA A 72 9.18 -4.33 19.31
C ALA A 72 8.56 -3.39 20.35
N ARG A 73 7.29 -3.62 20.70
CA ARG A 73 6.56 -2.81 21.67
C ARG A 73 6.99 -3.09 23.10
N THR A 74 7.15 -4.35 23.49
CA THR A 74 7.46 -4.75 24.87
C THR A 74 8.92 -4.50 25.22
N GLN A 75 9.86 -4.84 24.34
CA GLN A 75 11.30 -4.76 24.63
C GLN A 75 11.89 -3.36 24.36
N PHE A 76 11.39 -2.66 23.33
CA PHE A 76 12.00 -1.41 22.87
C PHE A 76 11.04 -0.21 22.93
N GLY A 77 9.79 -0.41 23.37
CA GLY A 77 8.78 0.66 23.42
C GLY A 77 8.30 1.15 22.06
N VAL A 78 8.70 0.49 20.95
CA VAL A 78 8.42 0.94 19.58
C VAL A 78 7.02 0.49 19.15
N ASP A 79 6.16 1.44 18.82
CA ASP A 79 4.81 1.18 18.31
C ASP A 79 4.79 1.14 16.78
N LEU A 80 4.89 -0.06 16.21
CA LEU A 80 4.89 -0.28 14.75
C LEU A 80 3.54 0.01 14.08
N THR A 81 2.46 0.22 14.84
CA THR A 81 1.14 0.54 14.27
C THR A 81 1.06 1.96 13.69
N LYS A 82 2.00 2.83 14.09
CA LYS A 82 2.08 4.22 13.63
C LYS A 82 3.03 4.42 12.44
N GLY A 83 3.58 3.31 11.92
CA GLY A 83 4.62 3.32 10.91
C GLY A 83 5.98 2.93 11.51
N THR A 84 6.92 2.58 10.63
CA THR A 84 8.24 2.11 11.04
C THR A 84 9.31 2.58 10.07
N SER A 85 10.56 2.65 10.54
CA SER A 85 11.70 2.95 9.69
C SER A 85 12.15 1.71 8.91
N TRP A 86 12.80 1.94 7.76
CA TRP A 86 13.41 0.85 7.00
C TRP A 86 14.43 0.06 7.83
N LYS A 87 15.18 0.71 8.73
CA LYS A 87 16.14 0.03 9.63
C LYS A 87 15.45 -1.02 10.50
N ILE A 88 14.28 -0.69 11.07
CA ILE A 88 13.51 -1.64 11.88
C ILE A 88 12.92 -2.75 11.00
N CYS A 89 12.46 -2.43 9.80
CA CYS A 89 12.01 -3.43 8.83
C CYS A 89 13.13 -4.41 8.46
N LEU A 90 14.39 -3.95 8.31
CA LEU A 90 15.54 -4.83 8.07
C LEU A 90 15.79 -5.80 9.24
N ILE A 91 15.53 -5.40 10.48
CA ILE A 91 15.65 -6.30 11.65
C ILE A 91 14.63 -7.43 11.53
N PHE A 92 13.37 -7.10 11.17
CA PHE A 92 12.35 -8.11 10.92
C PHE A 92 12.75 -9.08 9.80
N LEU A 93 13.19 -8.55 8.66
CA LEU A 93 13.63 -9.36 7.54
C LEU A 93 14.82 -10.26 7.92
N ARG A 94 15.79 -9.77 8.71
CA ARG A 94 16.89 -10.62 9.20
C ARG A 94 16.37 -11.79 10.03
N LYS A 95 15.41 -11.56 10.92
CA LYS A 95 14.78 -12.63 11.72
C LYS A 95 14.10 -13.68 10.83
N LEU A 96 13.36 -13.26 9.80
CA LEU A 96 12.74 -14.20 8.85
C LEU A 96 13.78 -15.05 8.12
N ARG A 97 14.87 -14.42 7.66
CA ARG A 97 15.99 -15.14 7.03
C ARG A 97 16.62 -16.14 7.99
N ASP A 98 16.88 -15.72 9.23
CA ASP A 98 17.51 -16.55 10.25
C ASP A 98 16.59 -17.72 10.68
N ALA A 99 15.27 -17.56 10.54
CA ALA A 99 14.28 -18.61 10.69
C ALA A 99 14.11 -19.51 9.43
N GLY A 100 14.95 -19.32 8.40
CA GLY A 100 14.94 -20.14 7.18
C GLY A 100 13.82 -19.82 6.19
N ARG A 101 13.15 -18.66 6.31
CA ARG A 101 12.13 -18.26 5.33
C ARG A 101 12.76 -17.94 3.99
N ASP A 102 12.12 -18.40 2.91
CA ASP A 102 12.65 -18.32 1.55
C ASP A 102 12.34 -16.98 0.89
N PHE A 103 13.30 -16.06 0.96
CA PHE A 103 13.29 -14.80 0.20
C PHE A 103 14.70 -14.23 0.05
N TYR A 104 14.91 -13.39 -0.96
CA TYR A 104 16.23 -12.85 -1.28
C TYR A 104 16.57 -11.61 -0.44
N PHE A 105 16.99 -11.82 0.82
CA PHE A 105 17.29 -10.75 1.78
C PHE A 105 18.25 -9.67 1.24
N LYS A 106 19.33 -10.07 0.54
CA LYS A 106 20.38 -9.14 0.09
C LYS A 106 19.87 -8.14 -0.96
N ALA A 107 18.94 -8.53 -1.84
CA ALA A 107 18.35 -7.59 -2.80
C ALA A 107 17.35 -6.68 -2.11
N MET A 108 16.52 -7.20 -1.19
CA MET A 108 15.65 -6.36 -0.37
C MET A 108 16.46 -5.29 0.38
N GLU A 109 17.58 -5.66 1.01
CA GLU A 109 18.42 -4.72 1.76
C GLU A 109 19.07 -3.67 0.86
N LYS A 110 19.72 -4.10 -0.23
CA LYS A 110 20.63 -3.24 -1.01
C LYS A 110 20.01 -2.57 -2.23
N ARG A 111 18.97 -3.15 -2.83
CA ARG A 111 18.40 -2.64 -4.09
C ARG A 111 17.12 -1.86 -3.81
N ASN A 112 17.10 -0.62 -4.29
CA ASN A 112 15.91 0.21 -4.36
C ASN A 112 15.82 0.79 -5.76
N PHE A 113 14.72 0.54 -6.46
CA PHE A 113 14.49 0.97 -7.83
C PHE A 113 13.67 2.28 -7.92
N ALA A 114 13.28 2.86 -6.78
CA ALA A 114 12.55 4.13 -6.80
C ALA A 114 13.38 5.26 -7.39
N ILE A 115 12.83 5.94 -8.40
CA ILE A 115 13.46 7.07 -9.06
C ILE A 115 13.14 8.35 -8.29
N ILE A 116 14.17 9.06 -7.86
CA ILE A 116 14.03 10.33 -7.12
C ILE A 116 13.43 11.40 -8.03
N GLY A 117 12.55 12.25 -7.48
CA GLY A 117 11.97 13.40 -8.16
C GLY A 117 10.81 13.10 -9.10
N ARG A 118 10.52 11.81 -9.37
CA ARG A 118 9.33 11.39 -10.13
C ARG A 118 8.09 11.37 -9.23
N ARG A 119 6.94 11.69 -9.81
CA ARG A 119 5.64 11.72 -9.12
C ARG A 119 4.62 10.83 -9.83
N GLY A 120 3.63 10.41 -9.07
CA GLY A 120 2.54 9.59 -9.59
C GLY A 120 2.97 8.16 -9.90
N THR A 121 2.05 7.42 -10.51
CA THR A 121 2.27 6.04 -10.99
C THR A 121 3.30 5.93 -12.09
N ARG A 122 3.58 7.04 -12.81
CA ARG A 122 4.68 7.11 -13.78
C ARG A 122 6.03 6.75 -13.17
N ALA A 123 6.25 7.07 -11.90
CA ALA A 123 7.47 6.71 -11.18
C ALA A 123 7.69 5.19 -11.06
N LEU A 124 6.66 4.37 -11.28
CA LEU A 124 6.73 2.90 -11.27
C LEU A 124 6.76 2.33 -12.70
N VAL A 125 6.05 2.96 -13.63
CA VAL A 125 6.03 2.56 -15.05
C VAL A 125 7.39 2.79 -15.73
N GLU A 126 8.07 3.89 -15.39
CA GLU A 126 9.34 4.28 -16.00
C GLU A 126 10.53 3.43 -15.50
N VAL A 127 10.31 2.57 -14.50
CA VAL A 127 11.34 1.69 -13.96
C VAL A 127 11.33 0.37 -14.73
N GLU A 128 12.47 0.01 -15.29
CA GLU A 128 12.69 -1.31 -15.88
C GLU A 128 12.79 -2.37 -14.76
N LEU A 129 11.72 -3.16 -14.63
CA LEU A 129 11.61 -4.24 -13.65
C LEU A 129 11.56 -5.58 -14.38
N LEU A 130 12.23 -6.57 -13.80
CA LEU A 130 12.14 -7.97 -14.24
C LEU A 130 10.83 -8.57 -13.74
N ASP A 131 10.48 -9.73 -14.29
CA ASP A 131 9.33 -10.49 -13.81
C ASP A 131 9.52 -10.92 -12.35
N GLY A 132 8.51 -10.66 -11.52
CA GLY A 132 8.67 -10.78 -10.07
C GLY A 132 7.63 -10.03 -9.24
N LEU A 133 7.85 -10.08 -7.94
CA LEU A 133 7.12 -9.36 -6.90
C LEU A 133 8.03 -8.35 -6.23
N TYR A 134 7.53 -7.12 -6.11
CA TYR A 134 8.23 -6.02 -5.51
C TYR A 134 7.42 -5.45 -4.35
N LEU A 135 8.07 -5.25 -3.21
CA LEU A 135 7.50 -4.46 -2.12
C LEU A 135 7.68 -2.99 -2.45
N CYS A 136 6.57 -2.26 -2.43
CA CYS A 136 6.53 -0.83 -2.74
C CYS A 136 5.93 -0.07 -1.56
N ALA A 137 6.38 1.17 -1.38
CA ALA A 137 5.68 2.11 -0.53
C ALA A 137 5.56 3.46 -1.24
N ALA A 138 4.43 4.12 -1.08
CA ALA A 138 4.18 5.43 -1.65
C ALA A 138 3.41 6.31 -0.68
N TYR A 139 3.50 7.61 -0.90
CA TYR A 139 2.72 8.62 -0.20
C TYR A 139 1.65 9.18 -1.12
N ASN A 140 0.49 9.47 -0.55
CA ASN A 140 -0.56 10.22 -1.24
C ASN A 140 -0.31 11.74 -1.18
N HIS A 141 -1.23 12.54 -1.73
CA HIS A 141 -1.15 14.01 -1.72
C HIS A 141 -1.19 14.64 -0.32
N GLN A 142 -1.58 13.89 0.70
CA GLN A 142 -1.61 14.31 2.10
C GLN A 142 -0.41 13.77 2.90
N PHE A 143 0.60 13.21 2.22
CA PHE A 143 1.77 12.58 2.83
C PHE A 143 1.45 11.41 3.77
N VAL A 144 0.31 10.74 3.55
CA VAL A 144 0.00 9.49 4.22
C VAL A 144 0.68 8.36 3.45
N GLY A 145 1.58 7.65 4.11
CA GLY A 145 2.31 6.51 3.55
C GLY A 145 1.44 5.26 3.50
N HIS A 146 1.57 4.51 2.42
CA HIS A 146 0.91 3.22 2.21
C HIS A 146 1.88 2.25 1.53
N ALA A 147 1.92 1.01 1.98
CA ALA A 147 2.70 -0.06 1.37
C ALA A 147 1.77 -0.95 0.52
N PHE A 148 2.31 -1.51 -0.55
CA PHE A 148 1.58 -2.39 -1.46
C PHE A 148 2.57 -3.27 -2.22
N VAL A 149 2.03 -4.22 -2.98
CA VAL A 149 2.81 -5.18 -3.75
C VAL A 149 2.67 -4.89 -5.23
N LEU A 150 3.79 -4.82 -5.94
CA LEU A 150 3.80 -4.69 -7.39
C LEU A 150 4.21 -6.02 -8.01
N ARG A 151 3.32 -6.60 -8.81
CA ARG A 151 3.59 -7.80 -9.60
C ARG A 151 3.94 -7.41 -11.03
N VAL A 152 5.09 -7.88 -11.50
CA VAL A 152 5.57 -7.68 -12.87
C VAL A 152 5.56 -9.03 -13.58
N ARG A 153 4.92 -9.09 -14.74
CA ARG A 153 4.90 -10.28 -15.60
C ARG A 153 4.79 -9.90 -17.07
N GLY A 154 5.75 -10.31 -17.89
CA GLY A 154 5.79 -10.00 -19.33
C GLY A 154 5.65 -8.50 -19.61
N GLY A 155 6.34 -7.67 -18.82
CA GLY A 155 6.29 -6.20 -18.91
C GLY A 155 4.99 -5.55 -18.39
N ARG A 156 4.02 -6.32 -17.93
CA ARG A 156 2.78 -5.80 -17.32
C ARG A 156 2.95 -5.66 -15.83
N GLN A 157 2.52 -4.51 -15.30
CA GLN A 157 2.59 -4.20 -13.88
C GLN A 157 1.18 -4.15 -13.25
N LEU A 158 0.95 -4.96 -12.23
CA LEU A 158 -0.29 -4.99 -11.44
C LEU A 158 0.02 -4.62 -9.99
N LEU A 159 -0.75 -3.70 -9.43
CA LEU A 159 -0.68 -3.32 -8.03
C LEU A 159 -1.67 -4.17 -7.24
N HIS A 160 -1.16 -4.89 -6.25
CA HIS A 160 -1.93 -5.66 -5.29
C HIS A 160 -1.92 -4.89 -3.95
N ASP A 161 -3.09 -4.55 -3.44
CA ASP A 161 -3.28 -3.83 -2.19
C ASP A 161 -4.47 -4.43 -1.45
N GLN A 162 -4.20 -5.17 -0.37
CA GLN A 162 -5.20 -6.03 0.27
C GLN A 162 -5.98 -6.78 -0.82
N ASP A 163 -7.31 -6.91 -0.72
CA ASP A 163 -8.15 -7.64 -1.67
C ASP A 163 -8.24 -7.06 -3.09
N GLN A 164 -7.63 -5.89 -3.33
CA GLN A 164 -7.72 -5.22 -4.61
C GLN A 164 -6.51 -5.52 -5.50
N VAL A 165 -6.81 -5.75 -6.77
CA VAL A 165 -5.81 -5.81 -7.84
C VAL A 165 -6.14 -4.72 -8.85
N MET A 166 -5.21 -3.80 -9.04
CA MET A 166 -5.39 -2.61 -9.86
C MET A 166 -4.35 -2.59 -10.97
N ARG A 167 -4.76 -2.11 -12.15
CA ARG A 167 -3.79 -1.72 -13.17
C ARG A 167 -3.07 -0.48 -12.70
N LEU A 168 -1.76 -0.45 -12.81
CA LEU A 168 -0.96 0.63 -12.25
C LEU A 168 -1.43 2.03 -12.72
N LEU A 169 -1.76 2.17 -14.00
CA LEU A 169 -2.24 3.44 -14.57
C LEU A 169 -3.61 3.89 -14.04
N SER A 170 -4.41 3.01 -13.44
CA SER A 170 -5.70 3.35 -12.83
C SER A 170 -5.57 3.91 -11.40
N VAL A 171 -4.38 3.84 -10.81
CA VAL A 171 -4.13 4.25 -9.43
C VAL A 171 -3.82 5.75 -9.39
N THR A 172 -4.73 6.54 -8.82
CA THR A 172 -4.62 8.01 -8.79
C THR A 172 -4.13 8.56 -7.45
N TRP A 173 -4.10 7.73 -6.40
CA TRP A 173 -3.76 8.18 -5.06
C TRP A 173 -2.23 8.30 -4.84
N ILE A 174 -1.42 7.61 -5.64
CA ILE A 174 0.05 7.65 -5.53
C ILE A 174 0.53 9.03 -5.96
N ASN A 175 1.20 9.75 -5.06
CA ASN A 175 1.83 11.04 -5.34
C ASN A 175 3.36 10.91 -5.42
N PHE A 176 3.98 10.25 -4.44
CA PHE A 176 5.43 10.01 -4.41
C PHE A 176 5.74 8.57 -4.03
N VAL A 177 6.66 7.93 -4.75
CA VAL A 177 7.12 6.56 -4.45
C VAL A 177 8.32 6.64 -3.50
N ALA A 178 8.18 6.06 -2.32
CA ALA A 178 9.22 6.04 -1.29
C ALA A 178 10.30 5.00 -1.61
N PHE A 179 9.90 3.79 -1.98
CA PHE A 179 10.81 2.73 -2.40
C PHE A 179 10.11 1.71 -3.30
N VAL A 180 10.91 1.01 -4.08
CA VAL A 180 10.54 -0.17 -4.88
C VAL A 180 11.64 -1.20 -4.68
N ARG A 181 11.36 -2.30 -3.98
CA ARG A 181 12.37 -3.27 -3.58
C ARG A 181 11.97 -4.68 -4.02
N PRO A 182 12.89 -5.48 -4.58
CA PRO A 182 12.57 -6.80 -5.10
C PRO A 182 12.35 -7.77 -3.95
N PHE A 183 11.16 -8.36 -3.87
CA PHE A 183 10.83 -9.36 -2.86
C PHE A 183 11.14 -10.77 -3.37
N ILE A 184 10.60 -11.10 -4.56
CA ILE A 184 10.86 -12.36 -5.29
C ILE A 184 11.05 -12.01 -6.76
N THR A 185 12.09 -12.54 -7.40
CA THR A 185 12.31 -12.41 -8.84
C THR A 185 12.17 -13.79 -9.46
N PHE A 186 11.29 -13.92 -10.45
CA PHE A 186 11.17 -15.14 -11.24
C PHE A 186 12.05 -14.95 -12.46
N THR A 187 13.24 -15.55 -12.44
CA THR A 187 14.11 -15.63 -13.62
C THR A 187 13.55 -16.62 -14.63
#